data_AF-A0A938AQD7-F1
#
_entry.id   AF-A0A938AQD7-F1
#
_cell.length_a   1.000
_cell.length_b   1.000
_cell.length_c   1.000
_cell.angle_alpha   90.00
_cell.angle_beta   90.00
_cell.angle_gamma   90.00
#
_symmetry.space_group_name_H-M   'P 1'
#
loop_
_entity.id
_entity.type
_entity.pdbx_description
1 polymer ?
#
loop_
_entity_poly.entity_id
_entity_poly.type
_entity_poly.pdbx_seq_one_letter_code
_entity_poly.pdbx_strand_id
1 'polypeptide(L)'
;MAWKQGDYANVRNQIQPSDVIAFSGKGSVSEVIKQATRSTVSHVGVILEPQLLIEGGPQEESSLQIMESTPRGVRIRQLSDLIKSYSGKMWWLPLSDAVREKMDLRKFHYFLLSQEHKPYDVPQAIKSALDALDDDLRLVVQR
;
A
#
# COMPACT_ATOMS: atom_id res chain seq x y z
N MET A 1 7.13 4.20 18.68
CA MET A 1 6.16 5.26 18.32
C MET A 1 4.75 4.74 18.56
N ALA A 2 3.87 5.52 19.16
CA ALA A 2 2.48 5.12 19.39
C ALA A 2 1.64 5.46 18.14
N TRP A 3 0.89 4.47 17.63
CA TRP A 3 -0.03 4.68 16.51
C TRP A 3 -1.24 5.51 16.96
N LYS A 4 -1.59 6.54 16.19
CA LYS A 4 -2.82 7.32 16.42
C LYS A 4 -3.95 6.69 15.62
N GLN A 5 -5.10 6.49 16.27
CA GLN A 5 -6.34 6.04 15.62
C GLN A 5 -7.21 7.25 15.29
N GLY A 6 -7.92 7.19 14.17
CA GLY A 6 -8.83 8.26 13.74
C GLY A 6 -9.82 7.79 12.69
N ASP A 7 -10.85 8.59 12.46
CA ASP A 7 -11.82 8.41 11.37
C ASP A 7 -11.20 8.85 10.04
N TYR A 8 -11.49 8.11 8.97
CA TYR A 8 -11.12 8.49 7.62
C TYR A 8 -11.57 9.90 7.24
N ALA A 9 -12.78 10.31 7.66
CA ALA A 9 -13.31 11.64 7.38
C ALA A 9 -12.39 12.77 7.90
N ASN A 10 -11.67 12.52 9.00
CA ASN A 10 -10.80 13.52 9.63
C ASN A 10 -9.41 13.60 8.98
N VAL A 11 -8.96 12.53 8.33
CA VAL A 11 -7.60 12.42 7.78
C VAL A 11 -7.56 12.47 6.26
N ARG A 12 -8.66 12.22 5.55
CA ARG A 12 -8.68 12.12 4.09
C ARG A 12 -8.11 13.35 3.38
N ASN A 13 -8.33 14.55 3.93
CA ASN A 13 -7.83 15.81 3.34
C ASN A 13 -6.32 16.00 3.53
N GLN A 14 -5.68 15.17 4.36
CA GLN A 14 -4.25 15.18 4.63
C GLN A 14 -3.51 14.09 3.84
N ILE A 15 -4.23 13.08 3.34
CA ILE A 15 -3.65 12.00 2.53
C ILE A 15 -3.26 12.59 1.18
N GLN A 16 -2.01 12.36 0.80
CA GLN A 16 -1.45 12.89 -0.44
C GLN A 16 -1.12 11.75 -1.42
N PRO A 17 -1.09 12.05 -2.73
CA PRO A 17 -0.56 11.11 -3.69
C PRO A 17 0.86 10.64 -3.32
N SER A 18 1.14 9.38 -3.64
CA SER A 18 2.34 8.63 -3.25
C SER A 18 2.42 8.19 -1.79
N ASP A 19 1.48 8.57 -0.93
CA ASP A 19 1.40 7.98 0.41
C ASP A 19 1.16 6.48 0.33
N VAL A 20 1.60 5.77 1.37
CA VAL A 20 1.44 4.32 1.46
C VAL A 20 0.32 4.01 2.46
N ILE A 21 -0.56 3.08 2.10
CA ILE A 21 -1.49 2.45 3.03
C ILE A 21 -0.99 1.04 3.30
N ALA A 22 -0.74 0.73 4.57
CA ALA A 22 -0.38 -0.60 5.03
C ALA A 22 -1.60 -1.32 5.60
N PHE A 23 -1.63 -2.64 5.40
CA PHE A 23 -2.76 -3.50 5.73
C PHE A 23 -2.30 -4.70 6.55
N SER A 24 -3.13 -5.11 7.51
CA SER A 24 -3.01 -6.39 8.20
C SER A 24 -4.08 -7.35 7.68
N GLY A 25 -3.76 -8.04 6.59
CA GLY A 25 -4.65 -9.01 5.96
C GLY A 25 -4.93 -10.20 6.89
N LYS A 26 -6.07 -10.86 6.69
CA LYS A 26 -6.52 -12.00 7.52
C LYS A 26 -6.48 -13.34 6.78
N GLY A 27 -5.96 -13.37 5.55
CA GLY A 27 -5.87 -14.59 4.75
C GLY A 27 -4.62 -15.40 5.10
N SER A 28 -4.60 -16.69 4.73
CA SER A 28 -3.47 -17.59 5.03
C SER A 28 -2.12 -17.07 4.52
N VAL A 29 -2.09 -16.48 3.31
CA VAL A 29 -0.88 -15.84 2.76
C VAL A 29 -0.45 -14.65 3.62
N SER A 30 -1.40 -13.89 4.17
CA SER A 30 -1.10 -12.75 5.04
C SER A 30 -0.43 -13.19 6.35
N GLU A 31 -0.87 -14.29 6.94
CA GLU A 31 -0.27 -14.83 8.17
C GLU A 31 1.16 -15.31 7.92
N VAL A 32 1.42 -15.98 6.79
CA VAL A 32 2.79 -16.37 6.39
C VAL A 32 3.68 -15.14 6.26
N ILE A 33 3.23 -14.08 5.58
CA ILE A 33 4.00 -12.84 5.43
C ILE A 33 4.30 -12.20 6.79
N LYS A 34 3.32 -12.13 7.68
CA LYS A 34 3.52 -11.55 9.02
C LYS A 34 4.55 -12.32 9.84
N GLN A 35 4.45 -13.65 9.80
CA GLN A 35 5.40 -14.53 10.48
C GLN A 35 6.80 -14.37 9.90
N ALA A 36 6.91 -14.38 8.57
CA ALA A 36 8.16 -14.26 7.84
C ALA A 36 8.88 -12.92 8.08
N THR A 37 8.13 -11.83 8.06
CA THR A 37 8.67 -10.48 8.19
C THR A 37 8.72 -9.98 9.65
N ARG A 38 8.27 -10.81 10.60
CA ARG A 38 8.05 -10.46 12.01
C ARG A 38 7.29 -9.14 12.17
N SER A 39 6.33 -8.89 11.27
CA SER A 39 5.58 -7.63 11.17
C SER A 39 4.08 -7.89 11.24
N THR A 40 3.31 -6.91 11.69
CA THR A 40 1.84 -6.98 11.63
C THR A 40 1.29 -6.59 10.25
N VAL A 41 2.12 -6.03 9.39
CA VAL A 41 1.78 -5.60 8.02
C VAL A 41 2.02 -6.75 7.06
N SER A 42 1.04 -7.03 6.19
CA SER A 42 1.11 -8.12 5.22
C SER A 42 0.84 -7.68 3.78
N HIS A 43 0.39 -6.45 3.59
CA HIS A 43 0.05 -5.91 2.28
C HIS A 43 0.18 -4.38 2.32
N VAL A 44 0.50 -3.79 1.18
CA VAL A 44 0.61 -2.34 1.01
C VAL A 44 -0.03 -1.94 -0.33
N GLY A 45 -0.56 -0.72 -0.36
CA GLY A 45 -0.98 -0.05 -1.58
C GLY A 45 -0.50 1.40 -1.57
N VAL A 46 -0.44 2.01 -2.74
CA VAL A 46 0.04 3.37 -2.92
C VAL A 46 -1.11 4.26 -3.36
N ILE A 47 -1.24 5.43 -2.74
CA ILE A 47 -2.22 6.44 -3.13
C ILE A 47 -1.81 7.03 -4.47
N LEU A 48 -2.72 6.99 -5.44
CA LEU A 48 -2.54 7.63 -6.73
C LEU A 48 -3.09 9.05 -6.72
N GLU A 49 -2.53 9.88 -7.59
CA GLU A 49 -3.15 11.16 -7.90
C GLU A 49 -4.51 10.90 -8.55
N PRO A 50 -5.60 11.53 -8.08
CA PRO A 50 -6.88 11.47 -8.76
C PRO A 50 -6.65 11.91 -10.20
N GLN A 51 -6.91 11.05 -11.17
CA GLN A 51 -6.89 11.47 -12.57
C GLN A 51 -7.94 12.58 -12.70
N LEU A 52 -7.49 13.81 -12.94
CA LEU A 52 -8.35 14.90 -13.37
C LEU A 52 -8.88 14.52 -14.77
N LEU A 53 -9.90 13.67 -14.80
CA LEU A 53 -10.69 13.45 -15.99
C LEU A 53 -11.34 14.80 -16.34
N ILE A 54 -10.95 15.30 -17.50
CA ILE A 54 -11.22 16.62 -18.04
C ILE A 54 -12.73 16.86 -18.23
N GLU A 55 -13.11 18.13 -18.06
CA GLU A 55 -14.34 18.83 -18.50
C GLU A 55 -15.65 18.68 -17.69
N GLY A 56 -15.92 19.71 -16.87
CA GLY A 56 -17.23 20.38 -16.95
C GLY A 56 -18.21 20.27 -15.78
N GLY A 57 -17.81 19.91 -14.56
CA GLY A 57 -18.73 19.91 -13.41
C GLY A 57 -18.04 20.20 -12.08
N PRO A 58 -18.77 20.73 -11.08
CA PRO A 58 -18.24 20.87 -9.73
C PRO A 58 -17.83 19.47 -9.24
N GLN A 59 -16.53 19.26 -9.13
CA GLN A 59 -15.95 17.98 -8.74
C GLN A 59 -16.31 17.75 -7.27
N GLU A 60 -17.32 16.90 -7.03
CA GLU A 60 -17.56 16.38 -5.69
C GLU A 60 -16.27 15.71 -5.22
N GLU A 61 -15.63 16.32 -4.23
CA GLU A 61 -14.56 15.80 -3.39
C GLU A 61 -13.60 14.82 -4.08
N SER A 62 -12.47 15.34 -4.59
CA SER A 62 -11.33 14.57 -5.11
C SER A 62 -11.24 13.14 -4.55
N SER A 63 -11.73 12.17 -5.32
CA SER A 63 -11.82 10.80 -4.85
C SER A 63 -10.43 10.17 -4.84
N LEU A 64 -9.85 9.97 -3.66
CA LEU A 64 -8.54 9.34 -3.51
C LEU A 64 -8.60 7.90 -4.04
N GLN A 65 -7.67 7.59 -4.94
CA GLN A 65 -7.51 6.25 -5.48
C GLN A 65 -6.29 5.57 -4.85
N ILE A 66 -6.37 4.25 -4.71
CA ILE A 66 -5.27 3.41 -4.25
C ILE A 66 -4.99 2.33 -5.29
N MET A 67 -3.71 2.12 -5.55
CA MET A 67 -3.21 1.04 -6.38
C MET A 67 -2.59 -0.05 -5.52
N GLU A 68 -3.03 -1.27 -5.71
CA GLU A 68 -2.64 -2.42 -4.91
C GLU A 68 -2.42 -3.66 -5.79
N SER A 69 -1.44 -4.48 -5.43
CA SER A 69 -1.25 -5.81 -6.02
C SER A 69 -1.95 -6.86 -5.16
N THR A 70 -2.99 -7.48 -5.70
CA THR A 70 -3.79 -8.50 -4.99
C THR A 70 -3.78 -9.81 -5.74
N PRO A 71 -4.26 -10.93 -5.17
CA PRO A 71 -4.35 -12.19 -5.91
C PRO A 71 -5.11 -12.13 -7.25
N ARG A 72 -5.86 -11.05 -7.52
CA ARG A 72 -6.54 -10.77 -8.80
C ARG A 72 -5.72 -9.90 -9.77
N GLY A 73 -4.45 -9.66 -9.47
CA GLY A 73 -3.59 -8.74 -10.19
C GLY A 73 -3.50 -7.34 -9.55
N VAL A 74 -2.75 -6.49 -10.24
CA VAL A 74 -2.56 -5.08 -9.91
C VAL A 74 -3.79 -4.28 -10.36
N ARG A 75 -4.40 -3.56 -9.43
CA ARG A 75 -5.67 -2.86 -9.66
C ARG A 75 -5.72 -1.51 -8.95
N ILE A 76 -6.51 -0.60 -9.51
CA ILE A 76 -6.85 0.68 -8.89
C ILE A 76 -8.24 0.58 -8.26
N ARG A 77 -8.41 1.13 -7.07
CA ARG A 77 -9.69 1.18 -6.35
C ARG A 77 -9.91 2.55 -5.74
N GLN A 78 -11.16 2.91 -5.51
CA GLN A 78 -11.48 4.05 -4.64
C GLN A 78 -11.11 3.73 -3.19
N LEU A 79 -10.36 4.62 -2.55
CA LEU A 79 -9.90 4.44 -1.17
C LEU A 79 -11.08 4.39 -0.19
N SER A 80 -12.11 5.21 -0.43
CA SER A 80 -13.34 5.22 0.37
C SER A 80 -14.03 3.86 0.40
N ASP A 81 -14.11 3.19 -0.75
CA ASP A 81 -14.79 1.90 -0.87
C ASP A 81 -13.94 0.79 -0.24
N LEU A 82 -12.62 0.88 -0.36
CA LEU A 82 -11.70 0.00 0.33
C LEU A 82 -11.85 0.12 1.85
N ILE A 83 -11.83 1.34 2.40
CA ILE A 83 -11.97 1.57 3.85
C ILE A 83 -13.32 1.05 4.38
N LYS A 84 -14.41 1.27 3.64
CA LYS A 84 -15.75 0.79 4.02
C LYS A 84 -15.85 -0.74 4.03
N SER A 85 -15.20 -1.42 3.09
CA SER A 85 -15.32 -2.88 2.91
C SER A 85 -14.26 -3.70 3.64
N TYR A 86 -13.17 -3.07 4.08
CA TYR A 86 -12.04 -3.78 4.69
C TYR A 86 -12.27 -4.00 6.20
N SER A 87 -12.16 -5.26 6.64
CA SER A 87 -12.39 -5.65 8.04
C SER A 87 -11.10 -5.82 8.86
N GLY A 88 -9.94 -5.55 8.27
CA GLY A 88 -8.63 -5.63 8.93
C GLY A 88 -8.15 -4.29 9.48
N LYS A 89 -6.93 -4.27 10.02
CA LYS A 89 -6.28 -3.02 10.43
C LYS A 89 -5.61 -2.36 9.23
N MET A 90 -5.75 -1.04 9.13
CA MET A 90 -5.11 -0.22 8.12
C MET A 90 -4.28 0.87 8.80
N TRP A 91 -3.16 1.23 8.19
CA TRP A 91 -2.32 2.34 8.62
C TRP A 91 -2.01 3.23 7.43
N TRP A 92 -2.19 4.53 7.61
CA TRP A 92 -1.70 5.53 6.67
C TRP A 92 -0.27 5.89 7.03
N LEU A 93 0.63 5.76 6.06
CA LEU A 93 2.05 5.99 6.17
C LEU A 93 2.43 7.13 5.22
N PRO A 94 2.40 8.38 5.70
CA PRO A 94 2.74 9.52 4.87
C PRO A 94 4.22 9.50 4.50
N LEU A 95 4.55 9.87 3.26
CA LEU A 95 5.94 10.11 2.90
C LEU A 95 6.44 11.36 3.61
N SER A 96 7.65 11.29 4.18
CA SER A 96 8.31 12.45 4.77
C SER A 96 8.62 13.51 3.70
N ASP A 97 8.62 14.78 4.09
CA ASP A 97 8.94 15.91 3.20
C ASP A 97 10.29 15.73 2.48
N ALA A 98 11.31 15.24 3.18
CA ALA A 98 12.63 14.98 2.59
C ALA A 98 12.63 13.95 1.44
N VAL A 99 11.70 12.98 1.46
CA VAL A 99 11.51 12.02 0.36
C VAL A 99 10.72 12.67 -0.77
N ARG A 100 9.67 13.43 -0.42
CA ARG A 100 8.81 14.14 -1.38
C ARG A 100 9.61 15.14 -2.22
N GLU A 101 10.54 15.85 -1.62
CA GLU A 101 11.41 16.82 -2.30
C GLU A 101 12.39 16.18 -3.29
N LYS A 102 12.83 14.94 -3.02
CA LYS A 102 13.83 14.23 -3.83
C LYS A 102 13.20 13.38 -4.93
N MET A 103 11.97 12.95 -4.75
CA MET A 103 11.32 12.00 -5.64
C MET A 103 10.72 12.68 -6.87
N ASP A 104 11.00 12.15 -8.06
CA ASP A 104 10.28 12.54 -9.28
C ASP A 104 8.89 11.89 -9.26
N LEU A 105 7.92 12.57 -8.64
CA LEU A 105 6.55 12.08 -8.46
C LEU A 105 5.90 11.69 -9.79
N ARG A 106 6.17 12.45 -10.86
CA ARG A 106 5.60 12.18 -12.19
C ARG A 106 6.12 10.87 -12.75
N LYS A 107 7.44 10.64 -12.70
CA LYS A 107 8.02 9.37 -13.14
C LYS A 107 7.54 8.20 -12.28
N PHE A 108 7.44 8.41 -10.96
CA PHE A 108 6.94 7.39 -10.05
C PHE A 108 5.50 6.99 -10.39
N HIS A 109 4.62 7.97 -10.62
CA HIS A 109 3.21 7.71 -10.96
C HIS A 109 3.06 7.09 -12.34
N TYR A 110 3.83 7.55 -13.32
CA TYR A 110 3.87 6.92 -14.64
C TYR A 110 4.30 5.45 -14.54
N PHE A 111 5.33 5.16 -13.72
CA PHE A 111 5.74 3.79 -13.45
C PHE A 111 4.60 2.98 -12.82
N LEU A 112 3.93 3.50 -11.79
CA LEU A 112 2.79 2.81 -11.16
C LEU A 112 1.70 2.50 -12.18
N LEU A 113 1.22 3.50 -12.94
CA LEU A 113 0.18 3.30 -13.95
C LEU A 113 0.58 2.25 -14.99
N SER A 114 1.86 2.16 -15.37
CA SER A 114 2.35 1.11 -16.29
C SER A 114 2.31 -0.32 -15.71
N GLN A 115 2.07 -0.48 -14.40
CA GLN A 115 1.90 -1.79 -13.76
C GLN A 115 0.44 -2.23 -13.67
N GLU A 116 -0.53 -1.38 -13.99
CA GLU A 116 -1.94 -1.73 -13.90
C GLU A 116 -2.25 -2.98 -14.74
N HIS A 117 -3.17 -3.83 -14.25
CA HIS A 117 -3.57 -5.09 -14.88
C HIS A 117 -2.50 -6.19 -14.95
N LYS A 118 -1.28 -5.96 -14.45
CA LYS A 118 -0.29 -7.05 -14.34
C LYS A 118 -0.83 -8.15 -13.42
N PRO A 119 -0.67 -9.44 -13.82
CA PRO A 119 -1.14 -10.55 -13.01
C PRO A 119 -0.36 -10.64 -11.70
N TYR A 120 -0.99 -11.23 -10.68
CA TYR A 120 -0.35 -11.42 -9.39
C TYR A 120 0.67 -12.55 -9.44
N ASP A 121 1.87 -12.27 -9.00
CA ASP A 121 2.94 -13.26 -8.94
C ASP A 121 2.89 -14.01 -7.60
N VAL A 122 1.97 -14.99 -7.50
CA VAL A 122 1.84 -15.83 -6.29
C VAL A 122 3.15 -16.56 -5.95
N PRO A 123 3.82 -17.25 -6.91
CA PRO A 123 5.06 -17.96 -6.61
C PRO A 123 6.15 -17.03 -6.05
N GLN A 124 6.34 -15.85 -6.66
CA GLN A 124 7.33 -14.89 -6.20
C GLN A 124 6.95 -14.26 -4.85
N ALA A 125 5.66 -14.03 -4.58
CA ALA A 125 5.22 -13.48 -3.29
C ALA A 125 5.51 -14.45 -2.15
N ILE A 126 5.27 -15.75 -2.36
CA ILE A 126 5.60 -16.79 -1.38
C ILE A 126 7.11 -16.93 -1.25
N LYS A 127 7.84 -16.98 -2.38
CA LYS A 127 9.29 -17.08 -2.38
C LYS A 127 9.95 -15.91 -1.64
N SER A 128 9.53 -14.67 -1.90
CA SER A 128 10.04 -13.49 -1.20
C SER A 128 9.81 -13.55 0.31
N ALA A 129 8.69 -14.15 0.75
CA ALA A 129 8.41 -14.35 2.16
C ALA A 129 9.29 -15.46 2.78
N LEU A 130 9.54 -16.55 2.04
CA LEU A 130 10.43 -17.62 2.48
C LEU A 130 11.91 -17.19 2.50
N ASP A 131 12.36 -16.45 1.49
CA ASP A 131 13.72 -15.89 1.44
C ASP A 131 13.99 -14.98 2.66
N ALA A 132 12.98 -14.19 3.08
CA ALA A 132 13.08 -13.37 4.29
C ALA A 132 13.19 -14.20 5.59
N LEU A 133 12.62 -15.41 5.65
CA LEU A 133 12.77 -16.33 6.77
C LEU A 133 14.17 -16.97 6.82
N ASP A 134 14.74 -17.29 5.65
CA ASP A 134 16.06 -17.91 5.55
C ASP A 134 17.18 -16.96 5.98
N ASP A 135 17.06 -15.66 5.67
CA ASP A 135 18.00 -14.64 6.15
C ASP A 135 17.93 -14.45 7.68
N ASP A 136 16.75 -14.66 8.29
CA ASP A 136 16.52 -14.57 9.74
C ASP A 136 16.97 -15.84 10.51
N LEU A 137 17.20 -16.96 9.81
CA LEU A 137 17.68 -18.25 10.34
C LEU A 137 19.21 -18.42 10.26
N ARG A 138 19.92 -17.44 9.69
CA ARG A 138 21.38 -17.39 9.79
C ARG A 138 21.78 -16.97 11.22
N LEU A 139 22.01 -17.98 12.05
CA LEU A 139 22.73 -17.87 13.32
C LEU A 139 23.94 -16.96 13.16
N VAL A 140 23.82 -15.73 13.69
CA VAL A 140 24.97 -14.89 14.01
C VAL A 140 25.68 -15.57 15.18
N VAL A 141 26.61 -16.47 14.87
CA VAL A 141 27.65 -16.87 15.81
C VAL A 141 28.63 -15.70 15.85
N GLN A 142 28.40 -14.76 16.78
CA GLN A 142 29.46 -13.85 17.20
C GLN A 142 30.59 -14.69 17.80
N ARG A 143 31.77 -14.60 17.19
CA ARG A 143 33.05 -14.81 17.87
C ARG A 143 33.65 -13.45 18.18
#